data_AF-A0A958TIT5-F1
#
_entry.id   AF-A0A958TIT5-F1
#
_cell.length_a   1.000
_cell.length_b   1.000
_cell.length_c   1.000
_cell.angle_alpha   90.00
_cell.angle_beta   90.00
_cell.angle_gamma   90.00
#
_symmetry.space_group_name_H-M   'P 1'
#
loop_
_entity.id
_entity.type
_entity.pdbx_description
1 polymer ?
#
loop_
_entity_poly.entity_id
_entity_poly.type
_entity_poly.pdbx_seq_one_letter_code
_entity_poly.pdbx_strand_id
1 'polypeptide(L)'
;ISWSKFYTQVYKFGMVRPILNTWHPNTIRLTYWFPSLFSIGLICSCLLLAFHVIWPLLIYGIYFLIAFVMAIFQTKNISVAIQAIFAILIQFFGYGYGFLKSTLAIKVFNKNPETTFPNLFFKHAK
;
A
#
# COMPACT_ATOMS: atom_id res chain seq x y z
N ILE A 1 -14.01 6.73 -11.13
CA ILE A 1 -12.72 6.94 -10.43
C ILE A 1 -11.61 6.90 -11.47
N SER A 2 -10.67 7.85 -11.46
CA SER A 2 -9.45 7.72 -12.26
C SER A 2 -8.42 6.91 -11.47
N TRP A 3 -8.30 5.62 -11.79
CA TRP A 3 -7.45 4.69 -11.05
C TRP A 3 -5.95 5.05 -11.08
N SER A 4 -5.47 5.62 -12.18
CA SER A 4 -4.09 6.11 -12.30
C SER A 4 -3.80 7.27 -11.32
N LYS A 5 -4.74 8.22 -11.19
CA LYS A 5 -4.62 9.31 -10.22
C LYS A 5 -4.66 8.78 -8.78
N PHE A 6 -5.57 7.84 -8.50
CA PHE A 6 -5.68 7.20 -7.19
C PHE A 6 -4.38 6.47 -6.82
N TYR A 7 -3.83 5.64 -7.71
CA TYR A 7 -2.55 4.98 -7.50
C TYR A 7 -1.43 6.00 -7.24
N THR A 8 -1.32 7.04 -8.06
CA THR A 8 -0.29 8.08 -7.93
C THR A 8 -0.35 8.76 -6.56
N GLN A 9 -1.56 9.09 -6.10
CA GLN A 9 -1.79 9.70 -4.80
C GLN A 9 -1.37 8.77 -3.66
N VAL A 10 -1.82 7.51 -3.69
CA VAL A 10 -1.54 6.56 -2.62
C VAL A 10 -0.06 6.18 -2.56
N TYR A 11 0.58 6.00 -3.72
CA TYR A 11 2.02 5.78 -3.81
C TYR A 11 2.80 6.96 -3.21
N LYS A 12 2.42 8.21 -3.51
CA LYS A 12 3.03 9.39 -2.88
C LYS A 12 2.84 9.38 -1.36
N PHE A 13 1.65 9.01 -0.85
CA PHE A 13 1.42 8.89 0.59
C PHE A 13 2.32 7.83 1.25
N GLY A 14 2.53 6.69 0.58
CA GLY A 14 3.50 5.68 1.03
C GLY A 14 4.90 6.26 1.11
N MET A 15 5.37 6.92 0.06
CA MET A 15 6.71 7.49 -0.04
C MET A 15 7.01 8.59 0.98
N VAL A 16 6.03 9.45 1.28
CA VAL A 16 6.19 10.59 2.20
C VAL A 16 6.23 10.15 3.66
N ARG A 17 5.58 9.04 4.02
CA ARG A 17 5.48 8.63 5.43
C ARG A 17 6.84 8.37 6.09
N PRO A 18 7.81 7.66 5.48
CA PRO A 18 9.14 7.51 6.07
C PRO A 18 9.89 8.83 6.24
N ILE A 19 9.67 9.80 5.33
CA ILE A 19 10.22 11.15 5.44
C ILE A 19 9.64 11.85 6.67
N LEU A 20 8.31 11.86 6.81
CA LEU A 20 7.65 12.44 7.99
C LEU A 20 8.06 11.74 9.29
N ASN A 21 8.30 10.42 9.26
CA ASN A 21 8.79 9.68 10.42
C ASN A 21 10.18 10.15 10.88
N THR A 22 11.02 10.66 9.97
CA THR A 22 12.32 11.27 10.36
C THR A 22 12.14 12.63 11.01
N TRP A 23 11.16 13.42 10.56
CA TRP A 23 10.87 14.75 11.11
C TRP A 23 10.09 14.70 12.43
N HIS A 24 9.22 13.69 12.58
CA HIS A 24 8.33 13.53 13.73
C HIS A 24 8.40 12.11 14.31
N PRO A 25 9.49 11.73 15.01
CA PRO A 25 9.71 10.36 15.49
C PRO A 25 8.62 9.86 16.45
N ASN A 26 8.01 10.77 17.23
CA ASN A 26 6.94 10.46 18.18
C ASN A 26 5.63 9.99 17.51
N THR A 27 5.50 10.15 16.19
CA THR A 27 4.29 9.82 15.43
C THR A 27 4.40 8.50 14.66
N ILE A 28 5.53 7.81 14.78
CA ILE A 28 5.79 6.54 14.12
C ILE A 28 4.82 5.48 14.66
N ARG A 29 4.18 4.74 13.75
CA ARG A 29 3.29 3.63 14.10
C ARG A 29 3.66 2.39 13.31
N LEU A 30 3.56 1.23 13.97
CA LEU A 30 3.77 -0.06 13.32
C LEU A 30 2.77 -0.31 12.18
N THR A 31 1.56 0.23 12.31
CA THR A 31 0.48 0.08 11.31
C THR A 31 0.84 0.62 9.93
N TYR A 32 1.81 1.53 9.80
CA TYR A 32 2.30 1.99 8.49
C TYR A 32 2.97 0.88 7.67
N TRP A 33 3.45 -0.18 8.32
CA TRP A 33 4.04 -1.33 7.62
C TRP A 33 3.02 -2.30 7.06
N PHE A 34 1.78 -2.25 7.56
CA PHE A 34 0.75 -3.22 7.21
C PHE A 34 0.50 -3.35 5.70
N PRO A 35 0.40 -2.26 4.91
CA PRO A 35 0.23 -2.37 3.46
C PRO A 35 1.41 -3.07 2.76
N SER A 36 2.63 -2.86 3.24
CA SER A 36 3.83 -3.51 2.69
C SER A 36 3.82 -5.01 3.01
N LEU A 37 3.50 -5.35 4.26
CA LEU A 37 3.40 -6.74 4.71
C LEU A 37 2.29 -7.49 3.97
N PHE A 38 1.12 -6.87 3.79
CA PHE A 38 0.03 -7.42 2.99
C PHE A 38 0.49 -7.68 1.55
N SER A 39 1.14 -6.71 0.91
CA SER A 39 1.54 -6.83 -0.50
C SER A 39 2.57 -7.94 -0.69
N ILE A 40 3.59 -8.00 0.17
CA ILE A 40 4.59 -9.08 0.16
C ILE A 40 3.94 -10.42 0.46
N GLY A 41 3.09 -10.48 1.49
CA GLY A 41 2.39 -11.69 1.89
C GLY A 41 1.50 -12.25 0.78
N LEU A 42 0.80 -11.39 0.03
CA LEU A 42 -0.02 -11.79 -1.10
C LEU A 42 0.83 -12.33 -2.26
N ILE A 43 1.94 -11.67 -2.59
CA ILE A 43 2.90 -12.16 -3.60
C ILE A 43 3.44 -13.54 -3.19
N CYS A 44 3.92 -13.68 -1.94
CA CYS A 44 4.40 -14.95 -1.40
C CYS A 44 3.31 -16.03 -1.44
N SER A 45 2.07 -15.69 -1.11
CA SER A 45 0.94 -16.64 -1.16
C SER A 45 0.68 -17.15 -2.57
N CYS A 46 0.80 -16.28 -3.59
CA CYS A 46 0.70 -16.70 -5.00
C CYS A 46 1.87 -17.60 -5.40
N LEU A 47 3.10 -17.30 -4.97
CA LEU A 47 4.28 -18.14 -5.26
C LEU A 47 4.16 -19.53 -4.62
N LEU A 48 3.60 -19.60 -3.41
CA LEU A 48 3.38 -20.85 -2.67
C LEU A 48 2.41 -21.82 -3.37
N LEU A 49 1.56 -21.33 -4.29
CA LEU A 49 0.74 -22.21 -5.12
C LEU A 49 1.57 -23.14 -6.00
N ALA A 50 2.75 -22.71 -6.46
CA ALA A 50 3.66 -23.56 -7.23
C ALA A 50 4.16 -24.78 -6.43
N PHE A 51 4.07 -24.70 -5.10
CA PHE A 51 4.41 -25.77 -4.16
C PHE A 51 3.17 -26.48 -3.58
N HIS A 52 2.00 -26.29 -4.19
CA HIS A 52 0.71 -26.82 -3.72
C HIS A 52 0.27 -26.33 -2.32
N VAL A 53 0.85 -25.24 -1.81
CA VAL A 53 0.47 -24.65 -0.52
C VAL A 53 -0.61 -23.58 -0.75
N ILE A 54 -1.88 -23.99 -0.69
CA ILE A 54 -3.03 -23.12 -1.01
C ILE A 54 -3.54 -22.28 0.17
N TRP A 55 -3.29 -22.71 1.41
CA TRP A 55 -3.87 -22.10 2.61
C TRP A 55 -3.66 -20.58 2.75
N PRO A 56 -2.46 -20.02 2.49
CA PRO A 56 -2.26 -18.58 2.58
C PRO A 56 -3.14 -17.80 1.60
N LEU A 57 -3.27 -18.29 0.37
CA LEU A 57 -4.12 -17.65 -0.63
C LEU A 57 -5.61 -17.74 -0.27
N LEU A 58 -6.04 -18.85 0.34
CA LEU A 58 -7.41 -19.00 0.84
C LEU A 58 -7.75 -17.93 1.90
N ILE A 59 -6.82 -17.60 2.79
CA ILE A 59 -6.99 -16.53 3.79
C ILE A 59 -7.22 -15.18 3.09
N TYR A 60 -6.43 -14.85 2.06
CA TYR A 60 -6.66 -13.64 1.26
C TYR A 60 -8.02 -13.68 0.54
N GLY A 61 -8.40 -14.84 0.01
CA GLY A 61 -9.72 -15.04 -0.61
C GLY A 61 -10.86 -14.74 0.36
N ILE A 62 -10.79 -15.26 1.59
CA ILE A 62 -11.77 -14.99 2.65
C ILE A 62 -11.77 -13.50 3.00
N TYR A 63 -10.61 -12.87 3.14
CA TYR A 63 -10.50 -11.43 3.40
C TYR A 63 -11.19 -10.59 2.32
N PHE A 64 -10.92 -10.87 1.05
CA PHE A 64 -11.57 -10.15 -0.06
C PHE A 64 -13.07 -10.44 -0.15
N LEU A 65 -13.50 -11.67 0.14
CA LEU A 65 -14.92 -12.01 0.19
C LEU A 65 -15.65 -11.22 1.28
N ILE A 66 -15.08 -11.15 2.48
CA ILE A 66 -15.63 -10.36 3.59
C ILE A 66 -15.70 -8.87 3.19
N ALA A 67 -14.62 -8.33 2.62
CA ALA A 67 -14.59 -6.95 2.15
C ALA A 67 -15.66 -6.67 1.08
N PHE A 68 -15.83 -7.59 0.12
CA PHE A 68 -16.84 -7.49 -0.94
C PHE A 68 -18.26 -7.52 -0.38
N VAL A 69 -18.56 -8.49 0.50
CA VAL A 69 -19.87 -8.66 1.13
C VAL A 69 -20.22 -7.44 1.98
N MET A 70 -19.28 -6.94 2.79
CA MET A 70 -19.48 -5.70 3.56
C MET A 70 -19.76 -4.50 2.65
N ALA A 71 -19.02 -4.36 1.55
CA ALA A 71 -19.25 -3.27 0.60
C ALA A 71 -20.63 -3.38 -0.06
N ILE A 72 -21.10 -4.58 -0.42
CA ILE A 72 -22.47 -4.79 -0.91
C ILE A 72 -23.49 -4.37 0.13
N PHE A 73 -23.37 -4.82 1.39
CA PHE A 73 -24.34 -4.47 2.42
C PHE A 73 -24.40 -2.97 2.70
N GLN A 74 -23.24 -2.30 2.71
CA GLN A 74 -23.17 -0.87 3.04
C GLN A 74 -23.64 0.02 1.89
N THR A 75 -23.36 -0.36 0.65
CA THR A 75 -23.58 0.49 -0.54
C THR A 75 -24.78 0.08 -1.38
N LYS A 76 -25.25 -1.16 -1.19
CA LYS A 76 -26.29 -1.83 -1.99
C LYS A 76 -26.01 -1.81 -3.50
N ASN A 77 -24.73 -1.75 -3.89
CA ASN A 77 -24.30 -1.62 -5.27
C ASN A 77 -23.11 -2.55 -5.58
N ILE A 78 -23.35 -3.54 -6.45
CA ILE A 78 -22.34 -4.54 -6.84
C ILE A 78 -21.14 -3.88 -7.52
N SER A 79 -21.36 -2.90 -8.39
CA SER A 79 -20.28 -2.19 -9.07
C SER A 79 -19.36 -1.48 -8.08
N VAL A 80 -19.92 -0.89 -7.01
CA VAL A 80 -19.13 -0.26 -5.94
C VAL A 80 -18.36 -1.30 -5.14
N ALA A 81 -18.96 -2.45 -4.85
CA ALA A 81 -18.27 -3.55 -4.16
C ALA A 81 -17.07 -4.09 -4.97
N ILE A 82 -17.21 -4.23 -6.29
CA ILE A 82 -16.08 -4.59 -7.18
C ILE A 82 -15.00 -3.50 -7.12
N GLN A 83 -15.38 -2.22 -7.18
CA GLN A 83 -14.44 -1.11 -7.07
C GLN A 83 -13.71 -1.08 -5.72
N ALA A 84 -14.35 -1.51 -4.63
CA ALA A 84 -13.70 -1.60 -3.31
C ALA A 84 -12.53 -2.60 -3.30
N ILE A 85 -12.67 -3.73 -4.00
CA ILE A 85 -11.59 -4.72 -4.14
C ILE A 85 -10.40 -4.13 -4.91
N PHE A 86 -10.68 -3.45 -6.03
CA PHE A 86 -9.64 -2.72 -6.77
C PHE A 86 -8.99 -1.63 -5.92
N ALA A 87 -9.77 -0.91 -5.12
CA ALA A 87 -9.26 0.12 -4.24
C ALA A 87 -8.33 -0.47 -3.17
N ILE A 88 -8.67 -1.59 -2.55
CA ILE A 88 -7.80 -2.28 -1.56
C ILE A 88 -6.48 -2.68 -2.21
N LEU A 89 -6.51 -3.30 -3.39
CA LEU A 89 -5.30 -3.71 -4.10
C LEU A 89 -4.42 -2.50 -4.45
N ILE A 90 -4.98 -1.48 -5.08
CA ILE A 90 -4.23 -0.27 -5.45
C ILE A 90 -3.71 0.44 -4.19
N GLN A 91 -4.51 0.51 -3.13
CA GLN A 91 -4.13 1.15 -1.89
C GLN A 91 -2.93 0.44 -1.28
N PHE A 92 -3.00 -0.89 -1.12
CA PHE A 92 -1.99 -1.63 -0.40
C PHE A 92 -0.70 -1.79 -1.21
N PHE A 93 -0.78 -2.11 -2.50
CA PHE A 93 0.41 -2.18 -3.35
C PHE A 93 1.03 -0.80 -3.59
N GLY A 94 0.22 0.22 -3.91
CA GLY A 94 0.70 1.57 -4.15
C GLY A 94 1.36 2.16 -2.91
N TYR A 95 0.65 2.16 -1.77
CA TYR A 95 1.19 2.66 -0.52
C TYR A 95 2.37 1.82 -0.05
N GLY A 96 2.20 0.50 -0.01
CA GLY A 96 3.18 -0.44 0.55
C GLY A 96 4.51 -0.37 -0.19
N TYR A 97 4.47 -0.38 -1.52
CA TYR A 97 5.68 -0.24 -2.32
C TYR A 97 6.35 1.13 -2.10
N GLY A 98 5.58 2.22 -2.11
CA GLY A 98 6.13 3.56 -1.85
C GLY A 98 6.74 3.68 -0.45
N PHE A 99 6.06 3.14 0.56
CA PHE A 99 6.53 3.13 1.94
C PHE A 99 7.81 2.33 2.09
N LEU A 100 7.87 1.11 1.54
CA LEU A 100 9.05 0.26 1.62
C LEU A 100 10.24 0.90 0.91
N LYS A 101 10.04 1.38 -0.33
CA LYS A 101 11.08 2.04 -1.13
C LYS A 101 11.70 3.24 -0.41
N SER A 102 10.86 4.13 0.11
CA SER A 102 11.32 5.32 0.83
C SER A 102 11.98 4.96 2.17
N THR A 103 11.43 3.97 2.90
CA THR A 103 12.02 3.49 4.16
C THR A 103 13.41 2.91 3.93
N LEU A 104 13.60 2.06 2.92
CA LEU A 104 14.91 1.50 2.58
C LEU A 104 15.90 2.59 2.22
N ALA A 105 15.52 3.53 1.36
CA ALA A 105 16.40 4.64 0.95
C ALA A 105 16.87 5.48 2.16
N ILE A 106 15.95 5.82 3.06
CA ILE A 106 16.22 6.77 4.14
C ILE A 106 16.82 6.08 5.37
N LYS A 107 16.22 4.97 5.83
CA LYS A 107 16.65 4.30 7.08
C LYS A 107 17.75 3.28 6.88
N VAL A 108 17.79 2.58 5.75
CA VAL A 108 18.81 1.53 5.51
C VAL A 108 20.01 2.09 4.79
N PHE A 109 19.79 2.90 3.75
CA PHE A 109 20.87 3.48 2.96
C PHE A 109 21.27 4.91 3.40
N ASN A 110 20.65 5.46 4.45
CA ASN A 110 20.93 6.80 4.98
C ASN A 110 20.94 7.91 3.91
N LYS A 111 20.14 7.77 2.86
CA LYS A 111 20.07 8.77 1.78
C LYS A 111 19.26 9.98 2.22
N ASN A 112 19.69 11.17 1.80
CA ASN A 112 18.95 12.40 2.07
C ASN A 112 17.61 12.41 1.30
N PRO A 113 16.46 12.58 1.97
CA PRO A 113 15.14 12.54 1.34
C PRO A 113 14.92 13.59 0.24
N GLU A 114 15.36 14.84 0.45
CA GLU A 114 15.15 15.95 -0.49
C GLU A 114 15.86 15.69 -1.82
N THR A 115 17.09 15.16 -1.76
CA THR A 115 17.88 14.82 -2.95
C THR A 115 17.38 13.55 -3.65
N THR A 116 16.90 12.56 -2.89
CA THR A 116 16.51 11.25 -3.44
C THR A 116 15.11 11.30 -4.05
N PHE A 117 14.21 12.10 -3.47
CA PHE A 117 12.82 12.19 -3.89
C PHE A 117 12.38 13.65 -4.09
N PRO A 118 13.02 14.44 -4.96
CA PRO A 118 12.78 15.88 -5.09
C PRO A 118 11.32 16.21 -5.44
N ASN A 119 10.65 15.35 -6.21
CA ASN A 119 9.25 15.49 -6.61
C ASN A 119 8.24 15.40 -5.45
N LEU A 120 8.68 15.06 -4.24
CA LEU A 120 7.86 15.04 -3.03
C LEU A 120 7.94 16.35 -2.24
N PHE A 121 8.78 17.28 -2.66
CA PHE A 121 9.04 18.55 -1.98
C PHE A 121 8.63 19.73 -2.84
N PHE A 122 8.09 20.76 -2.20
CA PHE A 122 7.57 21.95 -2.88
C PHE A 122 8.65 22.86 -3.46
N LYS A 123 9.93 22.67 -3.08
CA LYS A 123 11.06 23.50 -3.55
C LYS A 123 11.31 23.45 -5.07
N HIS A 124 10.71 22.48 -5.78
CA HIS A 124 10.82 22.35 -7.24
C HIS A 124 9.47 22.38 -7.96
N ALA A 125 8.38 22.76 -7.27
CA ALA A 125 7.10 22.99 -7.90
C ALA A 125 7.18 24.33 -8.67
N LYS A 126 7.44 24.23 -9.97
CA LYS A 126 7.33 25.34 -10.92
C LYS A 126 5.87 25.57 -11.29
#